data_AF-A0A377LVI9-F1
#
_entry.id   AF-A0A377LVI9-F1
#
_cell.length_a   1.000
_cell.length_b   1.000
_cell.length_c   1.000
_cell.angle_alpha   90.00
_cell.angle_beta   90.00
_cell.angle_gamma   90.00
#
_symmetry.space_group_name_H-M   'P 1'
#
loop_
_entity.id
_entity.type
_entity.pdbx_description
1 polymer ?
#
loop_
_entity_poly.entity_id
_entity_poly.type
_entity_poly.pdbx_seq_one_letter_code
_entity_poly.pdbx_strand_id
1 'polypeptide(L)'
;MPGSKKEVKNAKEEGAAFEFNVQPVELTLAPDGQVNGIRMLRTELGEPDAQGRRRPVPIAGSEFVMPADAVIMAFGFNPHEMLWLQAQGVETDSWGRIIASVESRYRYQTSNPQIFAGGDAVRGADLVVTAMAEGRHAAQGILDWLGVSALKTH
;
A
#
# COMPACT_ATOMS: atom_id res chain seq x y z
N MET A 1 -8.95 4.61 11.17
CA MET A 1 -8.34 5.23 9.97
C MET A 1 -6.83 4.93 9.99
N PRO A 2 -6.23 4.48 8.88
CA PRO A 2 -4.84 4.00 8.84
C PRO A 2 -3.77 5.11 8.93
N GLY A 3 -4.13 6.38 8.79
CA GLY A 3 -3.21 7.51 8.99
C GLY A 3 -2.92 7.81 10.47
N SER A 4 -1.85 8.57 10.73
CA SER A 4 -1.49 9.03 12.08
C SER A 4 -2.60 9.88 12.71
N LYS A 5 -2.85 9.67 14.01
CA LYS A 5 -3.83 10.47 14.77
C LYS A 5 -3.56 11.99 14.68
N LYS A 6 -2.29 12.38 14.59
CA LYS A 6 -1.88 13.77 14.45
C LYS A 6 -2.36 14.34 13.11
N GLU A 7 -2.14 13.61 12.01
CA GLU A 7 -2.55 14.08 10.68
C GLU A 7 -4.07 14.13 10.53
N VAL A 8 -4.81 13.17 11.10
CA VAL A 8 -6.28 13.24 11.14
C VAL A 8 -6.75 14.48 11.91
N LYS A 9 -6.07 14.83 13.00
CA LYS A 9 -6.38 16.03 13.78
C LYS A 9 -6.08 17.31 12.96
N ASN A 10 -4.89 17.42 12.38
CA ASN A 10 -4.50 18.57 11.55
C ASN A 10 -5.49 18.79 10.40
N ALA A 11 -5.84 17.72 9.67
CA ALA A 11 -6.80 17.81 8.57
C ALA A 11 -8.18 18.33 9.03
N LYS A 12 -8.66 17.91 10.21
CA LYS A 12 -9.91 18.44 10.79
C LYS A 12 -9.77 19.91 11.17
N GLU A 13 -8.64 20.31 11.75
CA GLU A 13 -8.35 21.71 12.12
C GLU A 13 -8.25 22.63 10.89
N GLU A 14 -7.79 22.09 9.76
CA GLU A 14 -7.75 22.77 8.46
C GLU A 14 -9.10 22.75 7.70
N GLY A 15 -10.13 22.12 8.27
CA GLY A 15 -11.51 22.16 7.75
C GLY A 15 -11.93 20.93 6.92
N ALA A 16 -11.12 19.87 6.86
CA ALA A 16 -11.51 18.64 6.17
C ALA A 16 -12.69 17.95 6.89
N ALA A 17 -13.75 17.66 6.15
CA ALA A 17 -14.86 16.83 6.59
C ALA A 17 -14.55 15.34 6.38
N PHE A 18 -14.90 14.51 7.36
CA PHE A 18 -14.69 13.07 7.29
C PHE A 18 -16.04 12.34 7.31
N GLU A 19 -16.39 11.74 6.17
CA GLU A 19 -17.53 10.83 6.09
C GLU A 19 -17.04 9.40 6.30
N PHE A 20 -17.37 8.84 7.46
CA PHE A 20 -17.06 7.45 7.77
C PHE A 20 -18.24 6.54 7.38
N ASN A 21 -17.99 5.22 7.38
CA ASN A 21 -19.04 4.23 7.20
C ASN A 21 -19.80 4.41 5.87
N VAL A 22 -19.04 4.74 4.82
CA VAL A 22 -19.52 4.87 3.45
C VAL A 22 -18.58 4.15 2.49
N GLN A 23 -19.13 3.62 1.42
CA GLN A 23 -18.39 2.96 0.35
C GLN A 23 -18.77 3.59 -1.00
N PRO A 24 -17.79 3.99 -1.85
CA PRO A 24 -18.08 4.47 -3.19
C PRO A 24 -18.55 3.33 -4.10
N VAL A 25 -19.54 3.63 -4.94
CA VAL A 25 -20.15 2.69 -5.90
C VAL A 25 -19.86 3.10 -7.33
N GLU A 26 -20.08 4.38 -7.67
CA GLU A 26 -19.81 4.92 -9.01
C GLU A 26 -19.55 6.43 -8.95
N LEU A 27 -18.83 6.95 -9.95
CA LEU A 27 -18.76 8.38 -10.20
C LEU A 27 -20.03 8.80 -10.94
N THR A 28 -20.64 9.90 -10.51
CA THR A 28 -21.75 10.51 -11.23
C THR A 28 -21.21 11.58 -12.17
N LEU A 29 -21.76 11.61 -13.40
CA LEU A 29 -21.34 12.54 -14.44
C LEU A 29 -22.50 13.48 -14.81
N ALA A 30 -22.18 14.73 -15.10
CA ALA A 30 -23.07 15.67 -15.75
C ALA A 30 -23.23 15.33 -17.25
N PRO A 31 -24.24 15.90 -17.94
CA PRO A 31 -24.47 15.63 -19.37
C PRO A 31 -23.30 15.97 -20.30
N ASP A 32 -22.41 16.87 -19.88
CA ASP A 32 -21.20 17.26 -20.60
C ASP A 32 -20.00 16.33 -20.33
N GLY A 33 -20.19 15.29 -19.50
CA GLY A 33 -19.17 14.30 -19.16
C GLY A 33 -18.29 14.65 -17.96
N GLN A 34 -18.47 15.82 -17.33
CA GLN A 34 -17.72 16.20 -16.13
C GLN A 34 -18.23 15.48 -14.89
N VAL A 35 -17.35 15.20 -13.93
CA VAL A 35 -17.78 14.63 -12.63
C VAL A 35 -18.63 15.65 -11.88
N ASN A 36 -19.71 15.19 -11.28
CA ASN A 36 -20.56 16.04 -10.41
C ASN A 36 -20.86 15.41 -9.05
N GLY A 37 -20.30 14.24 -8.78
CA GLY A 37 -20.43 13.56 -7.50
C GLY A 37 -19.97 12.11 -7.51
N ILE A 38 -20.24 11.46 -6.39
CA ILE A 38 -19.96 10.05 -6.16
C ILE A 38 -21.23 9.43 -5.58
N ARG A 39 -21.75 8.38 -6.22
CA ARG A 39 -22.78 7.54 -5.60
C ARG A 39 -22.10 6.68 -4.55
N MET A 40 -22.53 6.83 -3.31
CA MET A 40 -22.02 6.13 -2.14
C MET A 40 -23.14 5.24 -1.57
N LEU A 41 -22.77 4.23 -0.80
CA LEU A 41 -23.69 3.48 0.07
C LEU A 41 -23.20 3.54 1.53
N ARG A 42 -24.11 3.41 2.50
CA ARG A 42 -23.74 3.33 3.92
C ARG A 42 -23.26 1.92 4.26
N THR A 43 -22.31 1.83 5.17
CA THR A 43 -21.79 0.56 5.68
C THR A 43 -21.83 0.52 7.20
N GLU A 44 -22.12 -0.63 7.77
CA GLU A 44 -21.94 -0.89 9.20
C GLU A 44 -20.76 -1.83 9.46
N LEU A 45 -20.27 -1.86 10.70
CA LEU A 45 -19.21 -2.80 11.07
C LEU A 45 -19.85 -4.17 11.32
N GLY A 46 -19.50 -5.15 10.50
CA GLY A 46 -19.89 -6.53 10.71
C GLY A 46 -19.19 -7.17 11.91
N GLU A 47 -19.29 -8.49 12.02
CA GLU A 47 -18.62 -9.25 13.08
C GLU A 47 -17.09 -9.16 12.95
N PRO A 48 -16.36 -9.17 14.09
CA PRO A 48 -14.91 -9.24 14.07
C PRO A 48 -14.44 -10.57 13.49
N ASP A 49 -13.41 -10.53 12.65
CA ASP A 49 -12.70 -11.72 12.22
C ASP A 49 -11.81 -12.29 13.34
N ALA A 50 -11.12 -13.40 13.08
CA ALA A 50 -10.22 -14.06 14.03
C ALA A 50 -9.08 -13.16 14.55
N GLN A 51 -8.82 -12.03 13.88
CA GLN A 51 -7.80 -11.05 14.25
C GLN A 51 -8.42 -9.77 14.84
N GLY A 52 -9.72 -9.79 15.15
CA GLY A 52 -10.47 -8.68 15.71
C GLY A 52 -10.85 -7.59 14.71
N ARG A 53 -10.53 -7.76 13.42
CA ARG A 53 -10.84 -6.75 12.40
C ARG A 53 -12.30 -6.89 11.98
N ARG A 54 -13.05 -5.79 12.06
CA ARG A 54 -14.44 -5.74 11.61
C ARG A 54 -14.49 -5.27 10.16
N ARG A 55 -15.13 -6.05 9.29
CA ARG A 55 -15.30 -5.66 7.88
C ARG A 55 -16.52 -4.74 7.73
N PRO A 56 -16.44 -3.71 6.86
CA PRO A 56 -17.62 -2.94 6.51
C PRO A 56 -18.61 -3.83 5.72
N VAL A 57 -19.89 -3.79 6.10
CA VAL A 57 -21.00 -4.49 5.45
C VAL A 57 -21.96 -3.45 4.88
N PRO A 58 -22.29 -3.51 3.57
CA PRO A 58 -23.27 -2.60 2.96
C PRO A 58 -24.64 -2.67 3.62
N ILE A 59 -25.25 -1.49 3.86
CA ILE A 59 -26.64 -1.37 4.27
C ILE A 59 -27.49 -1.23 3.00
N ALA A 60 -28.35 -2.20 2.71
CA ALA A 60 -29.17 -2.17 1.50
C ALA A 60 -30.13 -0.97 1.48
N GLY A 61 -30.28 -0.31 0.32
CA GLY A 61 -31.19 0.83 0.16
C GLY A 61 -30.68 2.14 0.79
N SER A 62 -29.41 2.19 1.19
CA SER A 62 -28.79 3.36 1.82
C SER A 62 -27.99 4.24 0.87
N GLU A 63 -28.17 4.03 -0.43
CA GLU A 63 -27.45 4.73 -1.48
C GLU A 63 -27.80 6.22 -1.49
N PHE A 64 -26.78 7.05 -1.69
CA PHE A 64 -26.94 8.50 -1.84
C PHE A 64 -25.84 9.06 -2.74
N VAL A 65 -26.07 10.23 -3.33
CA VAL A 65 -25.06 10.95 -4.10
C VAL A 65 -24.40 11.99 -3.22
N MET A 66 -23.08 11.92 -3.09
CA MET A 66 -22.25 12.96 -2.50
C MET A 66 -21.79 13.91 -3.62
N PRO A 67 -22.27 15.18 -3.65
CA PRO A 67 -21.87 16.13 -4.68
C PRO A 67 -20.36 16.42 -4.61
N ALA A 68 -19.70 16.46 -5.76
CA ALA A 68 -18.28 16.77 -5.88
C ALA A 68 -17.92 17.20 -7.29
N ASP A 69 -17.20 18.31 -7.42
CA ASP A 69 -16.69 18.80 -8.71
C ASP A 69 -15.32 18.19 -9.07
N ALA A 70 -14.63 17.60 -8.09
CA ALA A 70 -13.36 16.93 -8.25
C ALA A 70 -13.29 15.69 -7.36
N VAL A 71 -12.71 14.60 -7.88
CA VAL A 71 -12.55 13.34 -7.15
C VAL A 71 -11.09 12.91 -7.22
N ILE A 72 -10.49 12.71 -6.04
CA ILE A 72 -9.11 12.23 -5.90
C ILE A 72 -9.16 10.80 -5.35
N MET A 73 -8.74 9.83 -6.16
CA MET A 73 -8.67 8.42 -5.75
C MET A 73 -7.42 8.19 -4.89
N ALA A 74 -7.62 7.83 -3.62
CA ALA A 74 -6.54 7.60 -2.65
C ALA A 74 -6.64 6.20 -2.00
N PHE A 75 -6.90 5.16 -2.80
CA PHE A 75 -7.04 3.77 -2.32
C PHE A 75 -5.72 3.07 -1.99
N GLY A 76 -4.59 3.75 -2.19
CA GLY A 76 -3.26 3.17 -2.11
C GLY A 76 -2.73 2.79 -3.49
N PHE A 77 -1.70 1.93 -3.51
CA PHE A 77 -0.99 1.54 -4.71
C PHE A 77 -0.69 0.04 -4.70
N ASN A 78 -0.62 -0.54 -5.89
CA ASN A 78 -0.12 -1.90 -6.12
C ASN A 78 1.24 -1.82 -6.83
N PRO A 79 2.09 -2.85 -6.70
CA PRO A 79 3.25 -3.01 -7.57
C PRO A 79 2.82 -2.96 -9.03
N HIS A 80 3.61 -2.27 -9.85
CA HIS A 80 3.44 -2.33 -11.30
C HIS A 80 4.04 -3.65 -11.82
N GLU A 81 3.50 -4.17 -12.93
CA GLU A 81 4.07 -5.36 -13.55
C GLU A 81 5.48 -5.09 -14.10
N MET A 82 6.44 -5.93 -13.69
CA MET A 82 7.85 -5.81 -14.05
C MET A 82 8.29 -7.00 -14.92
N LEU A 83 7.73 -7.14 -16.12
CA LEU A 83 8.05 -8.25 -17.04
C LEU A 83 9.55 -8.35 -17.34
N TRP A 84 10.25 -7.22 -17.44
CA TRP A 84 11.69 -7.17 -17.65
C TRP A 84 12.47 -7.80 -16.48
N LEU A 85 11.97 -7.65 -15.25
CA LEU A 85 12.59 -8.17 -14.04
C LEU A 85 12.31 -9.68 -13.91
N GLN A 86 11.09 -10.11 -14.25
CA GLN A 86 10.74 -11.54 -14.37
C GLN A 86 11.60 -12.25 -15.42
N ALA A 87 11.88 -11.59 -16.55
CA ALA A 87 12.78 -12.11 -17.57
C ALA A 87 14.23 -12.29 -17.08
N GLN A 88 14.63 -11.61 -16.00
CA GLN A 88 15.90 -11.85 -15.30
C GLN A 88 15.82 -12.99 -14.27
N GLY A 89 14.71 -13.72 -14.17
CA GLY A 89 14.53 -14.82 -13.21
C GLY A 89 14.16 -14.36 -11.80
N VAL A 90 13.55 -13.18 -11.65
CA VAL A 90 13.03 -12.69 -10.37
C VAL A 90 11.55 -13.02 -10.23
N GLU A 91 11.24 -13.82 -9.22
CA GLU A 91 9.88 -14.23 -8.87
C GLU A 91 9.16 -13.16 -8.06
N THR A 92 7.84 -13.09 -8.25
CA THR A 92 6.92 -12.21 -7.51
C THR A 92 5.82 -13.03 -6.84
N ASP A 93 5.26 -12.52 -5.74
CA ASP A 93 4.12 -13.14 -5.08
C ASP A 93 2.79 -12.92 -5.83
N SER A 94 1.69 -13.44 -5.28
CA SER A 94 0.34 -13.29 -5.87
C SER A 94 -0.19 -11.86 -5.90
N TRP A 95 0.49 -10.91 -5.24
CA TRP A 95 0.17 -9.48 -5.26
C TRP A 95 1.16 -8.68 -6.12
N GLY A 96 2.06 -9.35 -6.85
CA GLY A 96 3.05 -8.72 -7.72
C GLY A 96 4.27 -8.14 -7.01
N ARG A 97 4.45 -8.42 -5.71
CA ARG A 97 5.61 -7.96 -4.93
C ARG A 97 6.81 -8.87 -5.17
N ILE A 98 8.01 -8.32 -5.21
CA ILE A 98 9.25 -9.09 -5.37
C ILE A 98 9.43 -10.00 -4.16
N ILE A 99 9.67 -11.29 -4.41
CA ILE A 99 9.98 -12.23 -3.34
C ILE A 99 11.44 -12.03 -2.93
N ALA A 100 11.63 -11.38 -1.79
CA ALA A 100 12.90 -11.23 -1.10
C ALA A 100 12.62 -11.13 0.39
N SER A 101 13.46 -11.71 1.25
CA SER A 101 13.21 -11.66 2.69
C SER A 101 14.48 -11.47 3.48
N VAL A 102 14.30 -10.97 4.70
CA VAL A 102 15.39 -10.84 5.67
C VAL A 102 16.03 -12.19 6.03
N GLU A 103 15.28 -13.29 5.88
CA GLU A 103 15.70 -14.68 6.17
C GLU A 103 16.29 -15.41 4.95
N SER A 104 16.42 -14.72 3.81
CA SER A 104 17.07 -15.28 2.63
C SER A 104 18.55 -15.57 2.91
N ARG A 105 19.15 -16.54 2.19
CA ARG A 105 20.56 -16.96 2.38
C ARG A 105 21.51 -15.75 2.51
N TYR A 106 21.36 -14.79 1.62
CA TYR A 106 21.84 -13.43 1.79
C TYR A 106 20.62 -12.53 1.96
N ARG A 107 20.62 -11.66 2.96
CA ARG A 107 19.43 -10.89 3.35
C ARG A 107 18.90 -10.12 2.15
N TYR A 108 17.60 -10.23 1.89
CA TYR A 108 16.89 -9.56 0.79
C TYR A 108 17.36 -9.94 -0.62
N GLN A 109 18.06 -11.07 -0.77
CA GLN A 109 18.34 -11.66 -2.07
C GLN A 109 17.05 -12.19 -2.70
N THR A 110 16.89 -11.97 -4.00
CA THR A 110 15.76 -12.51 -4.77
C THR A 110 16.04 -13.93 -5.27
N SER A 111 15.14 -14.51 -6.06
CA SER A 111 15.38 -15.76 -6.79
C SER A 111 16.50 -15.66 -7.83
N ASN A 112 16.84 -14.46 -8.30
CA ASN A 112 18.09 -14.22 -9.01
C ASN A 112 19.20 -13.87 -7.99
N PRO A 113 20.29 -14.67 -7.88
CA PRO A 113 21.35 -14.44 -6.89
C PRO A 113 22.08 -13.08 -7.00
N GLN A 114 22.02 -12.43 -8.16
CA GLN A 114 22.68 -11.14 -8.41
C GLN A 114 21.77 -9.94 -8.11
N ILE A 115 20.50 -10.17 -7.79
CA ILE A 115 19.49 -9.12 -7.60
C ILE A 115 18.95 -9.17 -6.17
N PHE A 116 18.89 -8.00 -5.55
CA PHE A 116 18.39 -7.78 -4.20
C PHE A 116 17.27 -6.74 -4.24
N ALA A 117 16.30 -6.84 -3.33
CA ALA A 117 15.16 -5.94 -3.29
C ALA A 117 14.71 -5.68 -1.85
N GLY A 118 14.22 -4.47 -1.56
CA GLY A 118 13.65 -4.10 -0.27
C GLY A 118 12.68 -2.93 -0.41
N GLY A 119 12.03 -2.57 0.69
CA GLY A 119 11.00 -1.55 0.76
C GLY A 119 9.66 -2.03 0.20
N ASP A 120 8.85 -1.08 -0.27
CA ASP A 120 7.47 -1.34 -0.70
C ASP A 120 7.37 -2.32 -1.88
N ALA A 121 8.42 -2.45 -2.69
CA ALA A 121 8.49 -3.44 -3.77
C ALA A 121 8.43 -4.89 -3.26
N VAL A 122 8.82 -5.12 -2.01
CA VAL A 122 8.83 -6.44 -1.35
C VAL A 122 7.68 -6.56 -0.36
N ARG A 123 7.46 -5.53 0.47
CA ARG A 123 6.50 -5.57 1.57
C ARG A 123 5.08 -5.12 1.17
N GLY A 124 4.98 -4.20 0.21
CA GLY A 124 3.82 -3.34 0.03
C GLY A 124 3.90 -2.08 0.91
N ALA A 125 2.89 -1.21 0.82
CA ALA A 125 2.88 0.11 1.45
C ALA A 125 3.21 0.07 2.97
N ASP A 126 4.31 0.72 3.37
CA ASP A 126 4.74 0.86 4.77
C ASP A 126 5.45 2.21 4.97
N LEU A 127 6.08 2.40 6.13
CA LEU A 127 6.79 3.62 6.52
C LEU A 127 8.18 3.70 5.88
N VAL A 128 8.63 4.93 5.63
CA VAL A 128 9.99 5.22 5.11
C VAL A 128 11.09 4.61 5.97
N VAL A 129 10.94 4.60 7.30
CA VAL A 129 11.93 4.01 8.21
C VAL A 129 12.10 2.51 7.99
N THR A 130 11.00 1.83 7.64
CA THR A 130 11.01 0.42 7.28
C THR A 130 11.80 0.22 6.00
N ALA A 131 11.45 0.94 4.93
CA ALA A 131 12.15 0.85 3.65
C ALA A 131 13.66 1.13 3.78
N MET A 132 14.04 2.12 4.61
CA MET A 132 15.44 2.41 4.94
C MET A 132 16.12 1.22 5.64
N ALA A 133 15.47 0.62 6.64
CA ALA A 133 16.03 -0.54 7.35
C ALA A 133 16.21 -1.74 6.41
N GLU A 134 15.24 -2.01 5.54
CA GLU A 134 15.34 -3.06 4.53
C GLU A 134 16.46 -2.79 3.51
N GLY A 135 16.61 -1.54 3.07
CA GLY A 135 17.73 -1.13 2.21
C GLY A 135 19.10 -1.37 2.86
N ARG A 136 19.24 -1.08 4.17
CA ARG A 136 20.47 -1.37 4.92
C ARG A 136 20.75 -2.87 5.03
N HIS A 137 19.72 -3.67 5.25
CA HIS A 137 19.85 -5.12 5.30
C HIS A 137 20.20 -5.72 3.93
N ALA A 138 19.59 -5.21 2.84
CA ALA A 138 19.92 -5.62 1.48
C ALA A 138 21.36 -5.27 1.12
N ALA A 139 21.83 -4.07 1.51
CA ALA A 139 23.23 -3.68 1.33
C ALA A 139 24.19 -4.64 2.06
N GLN A 140 23.86 -5.05 3.30
CA GLN A 140 24.63 -6.07 4.00
C GLN A 140 24.61 -7.43 3.26
N GLY A 141 23.43 -7.85 2.77
CA GLY A 141 23.29 -9.06 1.97
C GLY A 141 24.16 -9.04 0.69
N ILE A 142 24.25 -7.90 0.02
CA ILE A 142 25.12 -7.69 -1.15
C ILE A 142 26.59 -7.83 -0.76
N LEU A 143 27.02 -7.20 0.34
CA LEU A 143 28.40 -7.30 0.84
C LEU A 143 28.77 -8.75 1.17
N ASP A 144 27.89 -9.44 1.87
CA ASP A 144 28.07 -10.85 2.25
C ASP A 144 28.13 -11.76 1.01
N TRP A 145 27.30 -11.49 0.00
CA TRP A 145 27.29 -12.24 -1.27
C TRP A 145 28.57 -12.02 -2.08
N LEU A 146 29.08 -10.79 -2.12
CA LEU A 146 30.34 -10.45 -2.79
C LEU A 146 31.59 -10.86 -2.00
N GLY A 147 31.42 -11.32 -0.75
CA GLY A 147 32.55 -11.64 0.15
C GLY A 147 33.33 -10.40 0.59
N VAL A 148 32.71 -9.22 0.58
CA VAL A 148 33.34 -7.96 1.01
C VAL A 148 33.11 -7.79 2.50
N SER A 149 34.18 -7.87 3.30
CA SER A 149 34.10 -7.54 4.73
C SER A 149 33.82 -6.05 4.89
N ALA A 150 32.73 -5.69 5.57
CA ALA A 150 32.47 -4.31 5.96
C ALA A 150 33.70 -3.75 6.70
N LEU A 151 34.20 -2.60 6.26
CA LEU A 151 35.27 -1.88 6.97
C LEU A 151 34.84 -1.72 8.43
N LYS A 152 35.69 -2.16 9.37
CA LYS A 152 35.49 -1.88 10.79
C LYS A 152 35.51 -0.36 10.96
N THR A 153 34.33 0.27 11.03
CA THR A 153 34.23 1.66 11.42
C THR A 153 34.58 1.73 12.91
N HIS A 154 35.60 2.52 13.23
CA HIS A 154 36.04 2.80 14.60
C HIS A 154 34.97 3.56 15.39
#